data_AF-A0A1F3DKY2-F1
#
_entry.id   AF-A0A1F3DKY2-F1
#
_cell.length_a   1.000
_cell.length_b   1.000
_cell.length_c   1.000
_cell.angle_alpha   90.00
_cell.angle_beta   90.00
_cell.angle_gamma   90.00
#
_symmetry.space_group_name_H-M   'P 1'
#
loop_
_entity.id
_entity.type
_entity.pdbx_description
1 polymer ?
#
loop_
_entity_poly.entity_id
_entity_poly.type
_entity_poly.pdbx_seq_one_letter_code
_entity_poly.pdbx_strand_id
1 'polypeptide(L)'
;MHKIGIDLGSSYTKGVIVNKKNEILDFYAVRTGFDFNKAATKILDKFSENYKFSSPVFTCGYGREQLNIPFIANSEIIALAKAVYHIYKCKCSVIDIGGQDTKYIKITDNGQVDKFKMNRKCAAGTGSFIEEIAFRLDITAKEFNQFAEEATEVFQINSFCTVFAVSEIIGRIKQGTSIQNLILGIYNSVIDRCIELSIIEDKLIITGGIPDSHPKIVKLFRDKFPSAESPEKSQFLAAFGCVLLNS
;
A
#
# COMPACT_ATOMS: atom_id res chain seq x y z
N MET A 1 -12.94 20.23 -17.34
CA MET A 1 -12.15 19.02 -17.60
C MET A 1 -11.81 18.39 -16.27
N HIS A 2 -11.71 17.07 -16.23
CA HIS A 2 -11.28 16.32 -15.06
C HIS A 2 -9.76 16.44 -14.86
N LYS A 3 -9.28 16.14 -13.65
CA LYS A 3 -7.85 16.04 -13.34
C LYS A 3 -7.46 14.57 -13.18
N ILE A 4 -6.23 14.22 -13.54
CA ILE A 4 -5.68 12.87 -13.34
C ILE A 4 -4.55 12.92 -12.33
N GLY A 5 -4.61 12.01 -11.37
CA GLY A 5 -3.49 11.64 -10.51
C GLY A 5 -2.95 10.27 -10.90
N ILE A 6 -1.62 10.11 -10.95
CA ILE A 6 -0.96 8.81 -11.20
C ILE A 6 0.15 8.56 -10.17
N ASP A 7 0.02 7.48 -9.41
CA ASP A 7 1.09 6.92 -8.59
C ASP A 7 1.86 5.87 -9.41
N LEU A 8 3.07 6.21 -9.85
CA LEU A 8 3.98 5.32 -10.59
C LEU A 8 4.81 4.47 -9.61
N GLY A 9 4.15 3.57 -8.90
CA GLY A 9 4.78 2.66 -7.95
C GLY A 9 5.66 1.59 -8.60
N SER A 10 6.56 0.98 -7.84
CA SER A 10 7.48 -0.06 -8.33
C SER A 10 6.78 -1.36 -8.75
N SER A 11 5.73 -1.77 -8.04
CA SER A 11 4.95 -2.97 -8.38
C SER A 11 3.73 -2.67 -9.25
N TYR A 12 2.99 -1.61 -8.91
CA TYR A 12 1.75 -1.21 -9.58
C TYR A 12 1.74 0.31 -9.80
N THR A 13 1.29 0.69 -11.00
CA THR A 13 0.92 2.05 -11.37
C THR A 13 -0.57 2.22 -11.15
N LYS A 14 -0.98 3.21 -10.34
CA LYS A 14 -2.37 3.49 -9.99
C LYS A 14 -2.76 4.86 -10.50
N GLY A 15 -3.91 4.94 -11.15
CA GLY A 15 -4.49 6.19 -11.61
C GLY A 15 -5.83 6.48 -10.94
N VAL A 16 -6.14 7.76 -10.80
CA VAL A 16 -7.47 8.26 -10.44
C VAL A 16 -7.88 9.39 -11.37
N ILE A 17 -9.16 9.45 -11.70
CA ILE A 17 -9.80 10.59 -12.37
C ILE A 17 -10.65 11.33 -11.35
N VAL A 18 -10.49 12.65 -11.28
CA VAL A 18 -11.08 13.50 -10.24
C VAL A 18 -11.83 14.66 -10.86
N ASN A 19 -13.02 14.95 -10.34
CA ASN A 19 -13.84 16.07 -10.80
C ASN A 19 -13.45 17.40 -10.11
N LYS A 20 -14.13 18.49 -10.50
CA LYS A 20 -13.85 19.83 -9.93
C LYS A 20 -14.18 19.98 -8.44
N LYS A 21 -15.00 19.08 -7.89
CA LYS A 21 -15.35 19.04 -6.46
C LYS A 21 -14.37 18.19 -5.65
N ASN A 22 -13.27 17.74 -6.25
CA ASN A 22 -12.30 16.81 -5.67
C ASN A 22 -12.91 15.43 -5.32
N GLU A 23 -13.91 14.97 -6.08
CA GLU A 23 -14.48 13.63 -5.95
C GLU A 23 -13.81 12.70 -6.97
N ILE A 24 -13.38 11.50 -6.52
CA ILE A 24 -12.87 10.45 -7.40
C ILE A 24 -14.04 9.87 -8.19
N LEU A 25 -13.99 9.91 -9.52
CA LEU A 25 -15.03 9.31 -10.36
C LEU A 25 -14.67 7.89 -10.82
N ASP A 26 -13.36 7.62 -10.99
CA ASP A 26 -12.85 6.35 -11.46
C ASP A 26 -11.41 6.14 -10.98
N PHE A 27 -10.99 4.88 -10.96
CA PHE A 27 -9.66 4.44 -10.53
C PHE A 27 -9.26 3.21 -11.34
N TYR A 28 -7.98 3.12 -11.67
CA TYR A 28 -7.48 1.98 -12.42
C TYR A 28 -6.04 1.68 -12.04
N ALA A 29 -5.72 0.41 -11.90
CA ALA A 29 -4.38 -0.05 -11.52
C ALA A 29 -3.88 -1.07 -12.53
N VAL A 30 -2.61 -0.97 -12.87
CA VAL A 30 -1.91 -1.94 -13.73
C VAL A 30 -0.57 -2.29 -13.10
N ARG A 31 -0.09 -3.51 -13.35
CA ARG A 31 1.27 -3.89 -12.97
C ARG A 31 2.27 -3.00 -13.73
N THR A 32 3.22 -2.41 -13.01
CA THR A 32 4.18 -1.45 -13.57
C THR A 32 5.11 -2.11 -14.58
N GLY A 33 5.74 -3.23 -14.17
CA GLY A 33 6.81 -3.85 -14.96
C GLY A 33 8.04 -2.96 -15.03
N PHE A 34 8.82 -3.06 -16.11
CA PHE A 34 10.06 -2.30 -16.30
C PHE A 34 9.85 -0.91 -16.93
N ASP A 35 8.67 -0.66 -17.50
CA ASP A 35 8.38 0.54 -18.29
C ASP A 35 7.24 1.33 -17.64
N PHE A 36 7.62 2.30 -16.82
CA PHE A 36 6.71 3.21 -16.11
C PHE A 36 5.84 4.00 -17.09
N ASN A 37 6.39 4.45 -18.22
CA ASN A 37 5.64 5.22 -19.19
C ASN A 37 4.54 4.38 -19.83
N LYS A 38 4.87 3.15 -20.27
CA LYS A 38 3.87 2.22 -20.83
C LYS A 38 2.77 1.88 -19.83
N ALA A 39 3.11 1.69 -18.56
CA ALA A 39 2.11 1.46 -17.50
C ALA A 39 1.20 2.69 -17.33
N ALA A 40 1.76 3.89 -17.28
CA ALA A 40 0.98 5.13 -17.19
C ALA A 40 0.10 5.37 -18.43
N THR A 41 0.59 5.08 -19.64
CA THR A 41 -0.19 5.20 -20.88
C THR A 41 -1.43 4.31 -20.84
N LYS A 42 -1.35 3.07 -20.32
CA LYS A 42 -2.54 2.22 -20.13
C LYS A 42 -3.60 2.84 -19.22
N ILE A 43 -3.18 3.57 -18.18
CA ILE A 43 -4.09 4.31 -17.30
C ILE A 43 -4.77 5.44 -18.08
N LEU A 44 -3.98 6.23 -18.81
CA LEU A 44 -4.46 7.36 -19.60
C LEU A 44 -5.44 6.92 -20.70
N ASP A 45 -5.09 5.87 -21.44
CA ASP A 45 -5.92 5.28 -22.48
C ASP A 45 -7.26 4.84 -21.87
N LYS A 46 -7.22 4.09 -20.76
CA LYS A 46 -8.43 3.61 -20.08
C LYS A 46 -9.36 4.75 -19.66
N PHE A 47 -8.82 5.85 -19.12
CA PHE A 47 -9.64 6.99 -18.72
C PHE A 47 -10.11 7.82 -19.92
N SER A 48 -9.34 7.89 -21.01
CA SER A 48 -9.72 8.64 -22.21
C SER A 48 -10.97 8.08 -22.92
N GLU A 49 -11.30 6.80 -22.70
CA GLU A 49 -12.53 6.17 -23.21
C GLU A 49 -13.80 6.89 -22.73
N ASN A 50 -13.80 7.34 -21.46
CA ASN A 50 -15.00 7.87 -20.80
C ASN A 50 -14.86 9.32 -20.29
N TYR A 51 -13.64 9.85 -20.21
CA TYR A 51 -13.37 11.14 -19.58
C TYR A 51 -12.48 12.05 -20.43
N LYS A 52 -12.86 13.34 -20.48
CA LYS A 52 -11.97 14.43 -20.92
C LYS A 52 -11.25 15.03 -19.72
N PHE A 53 -9.93 15.06 -19.77
CA PHE A 53 -9.09 15.57 -18.68
C PHE A 53 -8.08 16.62 -19.16
N SER A 54 -7.65 17.47 -18.23
CA SER A 54 -6.68 18.54 -18.48
C SER A 54 -5.25 18.05 -18.31
N SER A 55 -4.34 18.63 -19.08
CA SER A 55 -2.90 18.61 -18.84
C SER A 55 -2.52 19.80 -17.92
N PRO A 56 -1.50 19.69 -17.05
CA PRO A 56 -0.66 18.50 -16.82
C PRO A 56 -1.35 17.41 -16.00
N VAL A 57 -0.81 16.18 -16.09
CA VAL A 57 -1.14 15.07 -15.18
C VAL A 57 -0.34 15.22 -13.88
N PHE A 58 -0.90 14.86 -12.74
CA PHE A 58 -0.22 14.97 -11.44
C PHE A 58 0.33 13.62 -11.02
N THR A 59 1.64 13.53 -10.75
CA THR A 59 2.31 12.24 -10.56
C THR A 59 3.00 12.12 -9.21
N CYS A 60 3.13 10.90 -8.70
CA CYS A 60 4.01 10.54 -7.58
C CYS A 60 4.54 9.10 -7.77
N GLY A 61 5.13 8.54 -6.73
CA GLY A 61 5.71 7.20 -6.75
C GLY A 61 7.15 7.16 -7.24
N TYR A 62 7.66 5.95 -7.42
CA TYR A 62 9.06 5.69 -7.79
C TYR A 62 9.38 6.26 -9.18
N GLY A 63 8.48 6.04 -10.15
CA GLY A 63 8.62 6.51 -11.53
C GLY A 63 7.95 7.85 -11.80
N ARG A 64 7.74 8.71 -10.81
CA ARG A 64 6.94 9.95 -10.95
C ARG A 64 7.35 10.89 -12.09
N GLU A 65 8.61 10.83 -12.52
CA GLU A 65 9.18 11.66 -13.59
C GLU A 65 9.31 10.90 -14.93
N GLN A 66 8.76 9.69 -15.03
CA GLN A 66 8.90 8.79 -16.19
C GLN A 66 7.65 8.84 -17.11
N LEU A 67 7.19 10.04 -17.46
CA LEU A 67 6.13 10.23 -18.47
C LEU A 67 6.60 11.07 -19.65
N ASN A 68 6.14 10.70 -20.84
CA ASN A 68 6.38 11.41 -22.10
C ASN A 68 5.29 12.45 -22.44
N ILE A 69 4.53 12.90 -21.44
CA ILE A 69 3.48 13.93 -21.56
C ILE A 69 3.69 14.99 -20.46
N PRO A 70 3.12 16.20 -20.54
CA PRO A 70 3.31 17.19 -19.48
C PRO A 70 2.74 16.70 -18.14
N PHE A 71 3.58 16.74 -17.10
CA PHE A 71 3.24 16.31 -15.75
C PHE A 71 3.77 17.29 -14.68
N ILE A 72 3.18 17.22 -13.49
CA ILE A 72 3.73 17.81 -12.26
C ILE A 72 3.99 16.68 -11.26
N ALA A 73 5.27 16.49 -10.92
CA ALA A 73 5.71 15.46 -10.01
C ALA A 73 5.65 15.94 -8.55
N ASN A 74 5.11 15.08 -7.68
CA ASN A 74 4.92 15.32 -6.26
C ASN A 74 5.61 14.21 -5.44
N SER A 75 5.94 14.53 -4.19
CA SER A 75 6.33 13.50 -3.21
C SER A 75 5.13 12.61 -2.88
N GLU A 76 5.30 11.29 -3.00
CA GLU A 76 4.31 10.28 -2.59
C GLU A 76 3.92 10.44 -1.11
N ILE A 77 4.88 10.79 -0.25
CA ILE A 77 4.65 10.99 1.19
C ILE A 77 3.68 12.15 1.42
N ILE A 78 3.92 13.27 0.74
CA ILE A 78 3.10 14.49 0.90
C ILE A 78 1.73 14.28 0.25
N ALA A 79 1.69 13.63 -0.92
CA ALA A 79 0.45 13.31 -1.60
C ALA A 79 -0.43 12.38 -0.76
N LEU A 80 0.12 11.27 -0.26
CA LEU A 80 -0.61 10.35 0.61
C LEU A 80 -1.11 11.05 1.88
N ALA A 81 -0.26 11.85 2.53
CA ALA A 81 -0.67 12.62 3.71
C ALA A 81 -1.83 13.58 3.41
N LYS A 82 -1.78 14.27 2.26
CA LYS A 82 -2.84 15.16 1.81
C LYS A 82 -4.17 14.42 1.62
N ALA A 83 -4.15 13.24 1.00
CA ALA A 83 -5.34 12.43 0.78
C ALA A 83 -5.91 11.87 2.09
N VAL A 84 -5.07 11.32 2.96
CA VAL A 84 -5.48 10.81 4.28
C VAL A 84 -6.10 11.93 5.11
N TYR A 85 -5.44 13.08 5.21
CA TYR A 85 -6.00 14.21 5.95
C TYR A 85 -7.27 14.77 5.30
N HIS A 86 -7.40 14.68 3.96
CA HIS A 86 -8.64 15.07 3.28
C HIS A 86 -9.84 14.22 3.74
N ILE A 87 -9.63 12.94 4.00
CA ILE A 87 -10.67 12.00 4.42
C ILE A 87 -10.96 12.14 5.92
N TYR A 88 -9.92 12.14 6.75
CA TYR A 88 -10.07 11.99 8.20
C TYR A 88 -10.08 13.28 9.00
N LYS A 89 -9.52 14.39 8.47
CA LYS A 89 -9.50 15.71 9.12
C LYS A 89 -8.96 15.71 10.56
N CYS A 90 -7.99 14.86 10.87
CA CYS A 90 -7.39 14.77 12.20
C CYS A 90 -5.91 14.39 12.11
N LYS A 91 -5.17 14.63 13.19
CA LYS A 91 -3.84 14.02 13.36
C LYS A 91 -3.94 12.50 13.40
N CYS A 92 -2.99 11.84 12.73
CA CYS A 92 -2.95 10.39 12.67
C CYS A 92 -1.54 9.88 12.32
N SER A 93 -1.27 8.64 12.69
CA SER A 93 -0.17 7.85 12.14
C SER A 93 -0.68 7.09 10.92
N VAL A 94 0.13 7.03 9.87
CA VAL A 94 -0.15 6.26 8.66
C VAL A 94 0.91 5.18 8.48
N ILE A 95 0.48 3.95 8.25
CA ILE A 95 1.33 2.86 7.77
C ILE A 95 0.92 2.54 6.34
N ASP A 96 1.79 2.85 5.39
CA ASP A 96 1.62 2.50 3.97
C ASP A 96 2.40 1.22 3.66
N ILE A 97 1.69 0.14 3.31
CA ILE A 97 2.28 -1.16 3.00
C ILE A 97 2.21 -1.38 1.48
N GLY A 98 3.31 -1.04 0.82
CA GLY A 98 3.50 -1.23 -0.61
C GLY A 98 4.00 -2.63 -0.96
N GLY A 99 4.27 -2.85 -2.25
CA GLY A 99 4.88 -4.08 -2.73
C GLY A 99 6.33 -4.22 -2.30
N GLN A 100 7.14 -3.18 -2.51
CA GLN A 100 8.60 -3.20 -2.29
C GLN A 100 9.05 -2.36 -1.09
N ASP A 101 8.14 -1.58 -0.49
CA ASP A 101 8.46 -0.72 0.63
C ASP A 101 7.31 -0.58 1.61
N THR A 102 7.67 -0.17 2.83
CA THR A 102 6.73 0.15 3.90
C THR A 102 7.09 1.51 4.46
N LYS A 103 6.08 2.34 4.69
CA LYS A 103 6.26 3.72 5.14
C LYS A 103 5.46 3.98 6.41
N TYR A 104 6.05 4.75 7.31
CA TYR A 104 5.37 5.36 8.42
C TYR A 104 5.31 6.88 8.19
N ILE A 105 4.15 7.50 8.37
CA ILE A 105 3.96 8.95 8.24
C ILE A 105 3.16 9.46 9.44
N LYS A 106 3.65 10.49 10.11
CA LYS A 106 2.92 11.22 11.14
C LYS A 106 2.31 12.48 10.52
N ILE A 107 0.99 12.59 10.61
CA ILE A 107 0.22 13.73 10.12
C ILE A 107 -0.23 14.58 11.32
N THR A 108 0.02 15.88 11.25
CA THR A 108 -0.39 16.85 12.28
C THR A 108 -1.87 17.22 12.18
N ASP A 109 -2.40 17.92 13.19
CA ASP A 109 -3.78 18.44 13.17
C ASP A 109 -4.05 19.44 12.04
N ASN A 110 -3.01 19.96 11.39
CA ASN A 110 -3.13 20.86 10.23
C ASN A 110 -2.91 20.12 8.90
N GLY A 111 -2.77 18.79 8.92
CA GLY A 111 -2.57 17.97 7.73
C GLY A 111 -1.16 18.00 7.15
N GLN A 112 -0.17 18.48 7.92
CA GLN A 112 1.24 18.49 7.50
C GLN A 112 1.94 17.19 7.93
N VAL A 113 2.99 16.82 7.20
CA VAL A 113 3.87 15.72 7.58
C VAL A 113 4.83 16.22 8.66
N ASP A 114 4.68 15.71 9.88
CA ASP A 114 5.60 15.99 10.99
C ASP A 114 6.87 15.13 10.88
N LYS A 115 6.66 13.84 10.62
CA LYS A 115 7.73 12.84 10.57
C LYS A 115 7.37 11.76 9.57
N PHE A 116 8.37 11.25 8.87
CA PHE A 116 8.20 10.01 8.10
C PHE A 116 9.42 9.10 8.28
N LYS A 117 9.17 7.80 8.14
CA LYS A 117 10.20 6.76 8.06
C LYS A 117 9.81 5.76 7.00
N MET A 118 10.79 5.06 6.45
CA MET A 118 10.55 4.15 5.35
C MET A 118 11.57 3.02 5.35
N ASN A 119 11.09 1.80 5.19
CA ASN A 119 11.92 0.65 4.88
C ASN A 119 11.78 0.28 3.41
N ARG A 120 12.89 0.42 2.67
CA ARG A 120 13.05 0.05 1.25
C ARG A 120 14.11 -1.03 1.02
N LYS A 121 14.88 -1.38 2.05
CA LYS A 121 16.07 -2.25 1.93
C LYS A 121 15.74 -3.71 2.24
N CYS A 122 14.63 -3.96 2.91
CA CYS A 122 14.24 -5.28 3.34
C CYS A 122 12.81 -5.56 2.89
N ALA A 123 12.60 -6.72 2.25
CA ALA A 123 11.27 -7.18 1.85
C ALA A 123 10.38 -7.53 3.06
N ALA A 124 10.97 -7.81 4.22
CA ALA A 124 10.20 -8.08 5.43
C ALA A 124 9.33 -6.85 5.77
N GLY A 125 8.02 -7.09 5.94
CA GLY A 125 7.03 -6.04 6.15
C GLY A 125 6.39 -5.49 4.88
N THR A 126 6.72 -5.99 3.68
CA THR A 126 6.16 -5.52 2.40
C THR A 126 5.35 -6.62 1.70
N GLY A 127 4.66 -6.25 0.62
CA GLY A 127 3.96 -7.20 -0.24
C GLY A 127 4.85 -8.27 -0.88
N SER A 128 6.11 -7.93 -1.19
CA SER A 128 7.06 -8.89 -1.78
C SER A 128 7.45 -10.03 -0.84
N PHE A 129 7.36 -9.83 0.48
CA PHE A 129 7.49 -10.94 1.43
C PHE A 129 6.33 -11.92 1.32
N ILE A 130 5.09 -11.41 1.20
CA ILE A 130 3.89 -12.22 0.98
C ILE A 130 4.00 -12.96 -0.36
N GLU A 131 4.39 -12.26 -1.43
CA GLU A 131 4.55 -12.86 -2.77
C GLU A 131 5.62 -13.96 -2.81
N GLU A 132 6.79 -13.76 -2.20
CA GLU A 132 7.85 -14.78 -2.15
C GLU A 132 7.37 -16.02 -1.38
N ILE A 133 6.70 -15.83 -0.24
CA ILE A 133 6.21 -16.98 0.52
C ILE A 133 5.09 -17.70 -0.22
N ALA A 134 4.17 -16.97 -0.84
CA ALA A 134 3.10 -17.56 -1.65
C ALA A 134 3.67 -18.45 -2.75
N PHE A 135 4.68 -17.95 -3.46
CA PHE A 135 5.40 -18.71 -4.48
C PHE A 135 6.04 -19.99 -3.91
N ARG A 136 6.66 -19.93 -2.73
CA ARG A 136 7.30 -21.09 -2.09
C ARG A 136 6.33 -22.14 -1.58
N LEU A 137 5.13 -21.72 -1.20
CA LEU A 137 4.06 -22.57 -0.70
C LEU A 137 3.14 -23.09 -1.82
N ASP A 138 3.40 -22.70 -3.07
CA ASP A 138 2.59 -23.02 -4.25
C ASP A 138 1.11 -22.63 -4.08
N ILE A 139 0.88 -21.44 -3.53
CA ILE A 139 -0.44 -20.83 -3.40
C ILE A 139 -0.41 -19.40 -3.93
N THR A 140 -1.58 -18.85 -4.25
CA THR A 140 -1.71 -17.47 -4.68
C THR A 140 -1.79 -16.51 -3.50
N ALA A 141 -1.33 -15.27 -3.70
CA ALA A 141 -1.49 -14.22 -2.68
C ALA A 141 -2.96 -13.96 -2.31
N LYS A 142 -3.92 -14.25 -3.21
CA LYS A 142 -5.35 -14.12 -2.90
C LYS A 142 -5.82 -15.17 -1.89
N GLU A 143 -5.27 -16.37 -1.93
CA GLU A 143 -5.61 -17.44 -1.00
C GLU A 143 -5.08 -17.18 0.42
N PHE A 144 -4.04 -16.35 0.59
CA PHE A 144 -3.52 -15.99 1.92
C PHE A 144 -4.61 -15.46 2.85
N ASN A 145 -5.49 -14.59 2.34
CA ASN A 145 -6.52 -14.02 3.18
C ASN A 145 -7.51 -15.09 3.67
N GLN A 146 -7.89 -16.03 2.80
CA GLN A 146 -8.77 -17.13 3.18
C GLN A 146 -8.10 -18.03 4.23
N PHE A 147 -6.88 -18.49 3.99
CA PHE A 147 -6.17 -19.33 4.94
C PHE A 147 -5.98 -18.66 6.31
N ALA A 148 -5.70 -17.36 6.35
CA ALA A 148 -5.53 -16.63 7.59
C ALA A 148 -6.84 -16.49 8.40
N GLU A 149 -8.01 -16.54 7.76
CA GLU A 149 -9.31 -16.51 8.44
C GLU A 149 -9.68 -17.86 9.05
N GLU A 150 -9.18 -18.96 8.48
CA GLU A 150 -9.38 -20.33 8.96
C GLU A 150 -8.38 -20.74 10.06
N ALA A 151 -7.42 -19.88 10.40
CA ALA A 151 -6.41 -20.15 11.40
C ALA A 151 -7.01 -20.25 12.82
N THR A 152 -6.61 -21.28 13.55
CA THR A 152 -7.07 -21.55 14.92
C THR A 152 -6.05 -21.12 15.96
N GLU A 153 -4.78 -20.99 15.58
CA GLU A 153 -3.69 -20.66 16.49
C GLU A 153 -2.69 -19.70 15.82
N VAL A 154 -2.10 -18.81 16.63
CA VAL A 154 -1.06 -17.89 16.15
C VAL A 154 0.29 -18.56 16.27
N PHE A 155 1.01 -18.64 15.16
CA PHE A 155 2.40 -19.06 15.13
C PHE A 155 3.34 -17.84 15.00
N GLN A 156 4.37 -17.74 15.83
CA GLN A 156 5.35 -16.65 15.74
C GLN A 156 6.52 -17.04 14.83
N ILE A 157 6.72 -16.26 13.76
CA ILE A 157 7.92 -16.32 12.92
C ILE A 157 9.01 -15.47 13.57
N ASN A 158 10.15 -16.10 13.87
CA ASN A 158 11.27 -15.44 14.58
C ASN A 158 12.28 -14.83 13.61
N SER A 159 12.30 -15.30 12.37
CA SER A 159 13.24 -14.84 11.35
C SER A 159 12.77 -13.55 10.69
N PHE A 160 13.61 -12.51 10.77
CA PHE A 160 13.34 -11.22 10.15
C PHE A 160 13.83 -11.10 8.69
N CYS A 161 14.75 -11.95 8.27
CA CYS A 161 15.21 -12.01 6.89
C CYS A 161 14.29 -12.93 6.10
N THR A 162 13.76 -12.49 4.95
CA THR A 162 12.91 -13.29 4.06
C THR A 162 13.51 -14.66 3.76
N VAL A 163 14.83 -14.73 3.52
CA VAL A 163 15.53 -15.99 3.22
C VAL A 163 15.46 -16.98 4.38
N PHE A 164 15.64 -16.49 5.61
CA PHE A 164 15.58 -17.34 6.81
C PHE A 164 14.14 -17.65 7.22
N ALA A 165 13.22 -16.71 7.02
CA ALA A 165 11.80 -16.93 7.26
C ALA A 165 11.24 -18.06 6.39
N VAL A 166 11.63 -18.14 5.12
CA VAL A 166 11.25 -19.27 4.24
C VAL A 166 11.76 -20.61 4.81
N SER A 167 13.01 -20.65 5.29
CA SER A 167 13.57 -21.85 5.90
C SER A 167 12.83 -22.26 7.18
N GLU A 168 12.51 -21.29 8.04
CA GLU A 168 11.72 -21.49 9.26
C GLU A 168 10.32 -22.02 8.93
N ILE A 169 9.64 -21.42 7.95
CA ILE A 169 8.31 -21.82 7.46
C ILE A 169 8.30 -23.28 7.01
N ILE A 170 9.26 -23.67 6.16
CA ILE A 170 9.38 -25.06 5.68
C ILE A 170 9.64 -26.01 6.86
N GLY A 171 10.46 -25.61 7.82
CA GLY A 171 10.70 -26.38 9.05
C GLY A 171 9.41 -26.63 9.85
N ARG A 172 8.55 -25.62 9.97
CA ARG A 172 7.26 -25.73 10.69
C ARG A 172 6.23 -26.60 9.98
N ILE A 173 6.19 -26.54 8.65
CA ILE A 173 5.37 -27.44 7.85
C ILE A 173 5.78 -28.89 8.10
N LYS A 174 7.09 -29.19 8.14
CA LYS A 174 7.60 -30.53 8.48
C LYS A 174 7.25 -30.97 9.91
N GLN A 175 7.03 -30.03 10.83
CA GLN A 175 6.59 -30.28 12.20
C GLN A 175 5.06 -30.41 12.33
N GLY A 176 4.31 -30.33 11.21
CA GLY A 176 2.86 -30.50 11.20
C GLY A 176 2.07 -29.21 11.46
N THR A 177 2.70 -28.03 11.41
CA THR A 177 1.96 -26.76 11.49
C THR A 177 1.06 -26.60 10.27
N SER A 178 -0.21 -26.27 10.48
CA SER A 178 -1.15 -26.04 9.38
C SER A 178 -0.79 -24.79 8.57
N ILE A 179 -1.16 -24.79 7.29
CA ILE A 179 -0.92 -23.66 6.39
C ILE A 179 -1.66 -22.40 6.87
N GLN A 180 -2.86 -22.57 7.44
CA GLN A 180 -3.67 -21.51 8.02
C GLN A 180 -2.93 -20.77 9.14
N ASN A 181 -2.46 -21.52 10.16
CA ASN A 181 -1.77 -20.97 11.31
C ASN A 181 -0.44 -20.31 10.90
N LEU A 182 0.23 -20.90 9.90
CA LEU A 182 1.46 -20.36 9.34
C LEU A 182 1.22 -19.00 8.66
N ILE A 183 0.19 -18.87 7.83
CA ILE A 183 -0.13 -17.63 7.14
C ILE A 183 -0.56 -16.53 8.12
N LEU A 184 -1.30 -16.89 9.18
CA LEU A 184 -1.59 -15.95 10.27
C LEU A 184 -0.29 -15.44 10.92
N GLY A 185 0.70 -16.31 11.11
CA GLY A 185 2.04 -15.94 11.58
C GLY A 185 2.80 -15.01 10.63
N ILE A 186 2.68 -15.23 9.31
CA ILE A 186 3.28 -14.36 8.28
C ILE A 186 2.69 -12.96 8.35
N TYR A 187 1.37 -12.84 8.46
CA TYR A 187 0.73 -11.53 8.62
C TYR A 187 1.18 -10.81 9.88
N ASN A 188 1.26 -11.51 11.01
CA ASN A 188 1.78 -10.92 12.24
C ASN A 188 3.24 -10.45 12.06
N SER A 189 4.08 -11.24 11.39
CA SER A 189 5.46 -10.84 11.07
C SER A 189 5.52 -9.56 10.22
N VAL A 190 4.66 -9.45 9.20
CA VAL A 190 4.55 -8.22 8.38
C VAL A 190 4.15 -7.02 9.25
N ILE A 191 3.14 -7.18 10.10
CA ILE A 191 2.65 -6.13 10.99
C ILE A 191 3.74 -5.69 11.96
N ASP A 192 4.45 -6.63 12.58
CA ASP A 192 5.51 -6.36 13.54
C ASP A 192 6.65 -5.56 12.89
N ARG A 193 7.00 -5.86 11.63
CA ARG A 193 7.96 -5.05 10.85
C ARG A 193 7.46 -3.63 10.57
N CYS A 194 6.16 -3.45 10.33
CA CYS A 194 5.59 -2.14 10.06
C CYS A 194 5.64 -1.24 11.32
N ILE A 195 5.27 -1.78 12.48
CA ILE A 195 5.21 -1.02 13.74
C ILE A 195 6.59 -0.71 14.31
N GLU A 196 7.62 -1.47 13.95
CA GLU A 196 9.00 -1.17 14.33
C GLU A 196 9.56 0.09 13.67
N LEU A 197 8.95 0.57 12.58
CA LEU A 197 9.39 1.80 11.92
C LEU A 197 9.33 2.97 12.91
N SER A 198 8.22 3.14 13.61
CA SER A 198 8.02 4.22 14.58
C SER A 198 6.95 3.86 15.58
N ILE A 199 7.01 4.50 16.75
CA ILE A 199 5.92 4.49 17.72
C ILE A 199 4.65 5.00 17.03
N ILE A 200 3.57 4.24 17.19
CA ILE A 200 2.25 4.60 16.69
C ILE A 200 1.56 5.44 17.76
N GLU A 201 1.10 6.61 17.35
CA GLU A 201 0.46 7.59 18.21
C GLU A 201 -0.83 8.07 17.52
N ASP A 202 -1.85 8.42 18.29
CA ASP A 202 -3.17 8.82 17.78
C ASP A 202 -3.87 7.72 16.95
N LYS A 203 -4.76 8.13 16.04
CA LYS A 203 -5.47 7.22 15.13
C LYS A 203 -4.49 6.60 14.14
N LEU A 204 -4.58 5.28 13.91
CA LEU A 204 -3.77 4.58 12.92
C LEU A 204 -4.56 4.39 11.61
N ILE A 205 -4.02 4.90 10.51
CA ILE A 205 -4.55 4.68 9.17
C ILE A 205 -3.60 3.75 8.40
N ILE A 206 -4.13 2.69 7.81
CA ILE A 206 -3.34 1.73 7.02
C ILE A 206 -3.68 1.96 5.55
N THR A 207 -2.65 2.06 4.71
CA THR A 207 -2.82 2.30 3.27
C THR A 207 -1.93 1.38 2.44
N GLY A 208 -2.11 1.41 1.12
CA GLY A 208 -1.29 0.68 0.16
C GLY A 208 -2.02 -0.51 -0.46
N GLY A 209 -1.33 -1.28 -1.28
CA GLY A 209 -1.93 -2.42 -1.98
C GLY A 209 -2.30 -3.58 -1.04
N ILE A 210 -1.52 -3.76 0.02
CA ILE A 210 -1.67 -4.90 0.94
C ILE A 210 -2.94 -4.86 1.78
N PRO A 211 -3.33 -3.77 2.46
CA PRO A 211 -4.61 -3.74 3.17
C PRO A 211 -5.81 -3.94 2.23
N ASP A 212 -5.72 -3.50 0.98
CA ASP A 212 -6.79 -3.68 -0.01
C ASP A 212 -6.91 -5.15 -0.48
N SER A 213 -5.80 -5.87 -0.66
CA SER A 213 -5.82 -7.27 -1.13
C SER A 213 -5.80 -8.31 0.00
N HIS A 214 -5.42 -7.91 1.22
CA HIS A 214 -5.32 -8.77 2.41
C HIS A 214 -6.08 -8.14 3.61
N PRO A 215 -7.42 -8.03 3.56
CA PRO A 215 -8.20 -7.34 4.58
C PRO A 215 -8.05 -7.91 6.01
N LYS A 216 -7.64 -9.18 6.17
CA LYS A 216 -7.31 -9.77 7.48
C LYS A 216 -6.17 -9.02 8.17
N ILE A 217 -5.19 -8.49 7.43
CA ILE A 217 -4.11 -7.66 8.01
C ILE A 217 -4.68 -6.44 8.73
N VAL A 218 -5.72 -5.79 8.16
CA VAL A 218 -6.38 -4.64 8.81
C VAL A 218 -7.04 -5.04 10.12
N LYS A 219 -7.67 -6.23 10.18
CA LYS A 219 -8.26 -6.76 11.42
C LYS A 219 -7.17 -7.01 12.48
N LEU A 220 -6.05 -7.62 12.09
CA LEU A 220 -4.93 -7.89 13.00
C LEU A 220 -4.25 -6.61 13.50
N PHE A 221 -4.14 -5.57 12.67
CA PHE A 221 -3.74 -4.25 13.15
C PHE A 221 -4.73 -3.70 14.17
N ARG A 222 -6.04 -3.87 13.96
CA ARG A 222 -7.07 -3.42 14.90
C ARG A 222 -7.02 -4.13 16.24
N ASP A 223 -6.69 -5.42 16.24
CA ASP A 223 -6.49 -6.19 17.47
C ASP A 223 -5.32 -5.62 18.32
N LYS A 224 -4.28 -5.09 17.66
CA LYS A 224 -3.13 -4.42 18.33
C LYS A 224 -3.38 -2.94 18.63
N PHE A 225 -4.10 -2.25 17.75
CA PHE A 225 -4.39 -0.81 17.80
C PHE A 225 -5.89 -0.60 17.52
N PRO A 226 -6.75 -0.50 18.55
CA PRO A 226 -8.20 -0.41 18.34
C PRO A 226 -8.67 0.75 17.46
N SER A 227 -7.86 1.82 17.34
CA SER A 227 -8.12 2.97 16.45
C SER A 227 -7.75 2.72 14.98
N ALA A 228 -7.21 1.54 14.65
CA ALA A 228 -6.74 1.21 13.31
C ALA A 228 -7.88 1.06 12.29
N GLU A 229 -7.70 1.74 11.17
CA GLU A 229 -8.64 1.76 10.06
C GLU A 229 -7.89 1.73 8.73
N SER A 230 -8.53 1.20 7.68
CA SER A 230 -8.08 1.34 6.30
C SER A 230 -9.25 1.88 5.50
N PRO A 231 -9.09 3.00 4.77
CA PRO A 231 -10.12 3.47 3.85
C PRO A 231 -10.25 2.47 2.69
N GLU A 232 -11.43 2.44 2.06
CA GLU A 232 -11.61 1.65 0.84
C GLU A 232 -10.66 2.15 -0.26
N LYS A 233 -10.13 1.21 -1.06
CA LYS A 233 -9.25 1.52 -2.21
C LYS A 233 -8.04 2.36 -1.79
N SER A 234 -7.47 2.03 -0.63
CA SER A 234 -6.40 2.81 -0.01
C SER A 234 -5.15 2.91 -0.89
N GLN A 235 -4.92 1.95 -1.79
CA GLN A 235 -3.80 1.95 -2.73
C GLN A 235 -3.81 3.11 -3.75
N PHE A 236 -4.95 3.80 -3.91
CA PHE A 236 -5.12 4.91 -4.84
C PHE A 236 -4.93 6.29 -4.18
N LEU A 237 -4.77 6.35 -2.86
CA LEU A 237 -4.76 7.61 -2.12
C LEU A 237 -3.56 8.50 -2.47
N ALA A 238 -2.39 7.93 -2.73
CA ALA A 238 -1.25 8.72 -3.17
C ALA A 238 -1.54 9.43 -4.51
N ALA A 239 -2.13 8.71 -5.48
CA ALA A 239 -2.54 9.30 -6.76
C ALA A 239 -3.61 10.40 -6.56
N PHE A 240 -4.59 10.18 -5.68
CA PHE A 240 -5.58 11.21 -5.34
C PHE A 240 -4.96 12.43 -4.67
N GLY A 241 -4.00 12.19 -3.77
CA GLY A 241 -3.19 13.21 -3.13
C GLY A 241 -2.50 14.15 -4.11
N CYS A 242 -1.94 13.62 -5.20
CA CYS A 242 -1.32 14.42 -6.26
C CYS A 242 -2.29 15.44 -6.85
N VAL A 243 -3.55 15.06 -7.07
CA VAL A 243 -4.57 15.99 -7.55
C VAL A 243 -4.88 17.04 -6.49
N LEU A 244 -5.08 16.62 -5.23
CA LEU A 244 -5.42 17.52 -4.13
C LEU A 244 -4.33 18.55 -3.80
N LEU A 245 -3.06 18.24 -4.07
CA LEU A 245 -1.95 19.19 -3.89
C LEU A 245 -1.93 20.29 -4.97
N ASN A 246 -2.60 20.05 -6.09
CA ASN A 246 -2.61 20.91 -7.26
C ASN A 246 -4.03 21.39 -7.61
N SER A 247 -4.90 21.45 -6.60
CA SER A 247 -6.29 21.92 -6.68
C SER A 247 -6.49 23.24 -5.97
#